data_AF-A0A1Y6HDD3-F1
#
_entry.id   AF-A0A1Y6HDD3-F1
#
_cell.length_a   1.000
_cell.length_b   1.000
_cell.length_c   1.000
_cell.angle_alpha   90.00
_cell.angle_beta   90.00
_cell.angle_gamma   90.00
#
_symmetry.space_group_name_H-M   'P 1'
#
loop_
_entity.id
_entity.type
_entity.pdbx_description
1 polymer ?
#
loop_
_entity_poly.entity_id
_entity_poly.type
_entity_poly.pdbx_seq_one_letter_code
_entity_poly.pdbx_strand_id
1 'polypeptide(L)'
;MTQRLLKTALIGALALASHGAFAQAAADKPAKALTSAEVASMLTAKGYTKVHDVKFKHGVWTADARSGDGKNVDVRIDPVTGRVYGDHTTSKLNEADIRAALSTNGYLNVHDLAFENGLWKAEAKRGGQKVDLQLDPEDGHVVSVDNN
;
A
#
# COMPACT_ATOMS: atom_id res chain seq x y z
N MET A 1 -17.65 -46.21 62.98
CA MET A 1 -19.07 -45.90 62.68
C MET A 1 -19.19 -45.59 61.20
N THR A 2 -19.92 -46.44 60.51
CA THR A 2 -20.18 -46.47 59.06
C THR A 2 -21.56 -45.87 58.79
N GLN A 3 -21.70 -44.93 57.86
CA GLN A 3 -23.01 -44.55 57.30
C GLN A 3 -22.79 -44.03 55.87
N ARG A 4 -22.90 -44.91 54.86
CA ARG A 4 -24.09 -45.17 54.01
C ARG A 4 -24.43 -44.03 53.02
N LEU A 5 -23.98 -44.29 51.78
CA LEU A 5 -24.52 -43.94 50.46
C LEU A 5 -25.95 -43.40 50.39
N LEU A 6 -26.14 -42.32 49.62
CA LEU A 6 -27.25 -42.20 48.66
C LEU A 6 -26.75 -41.67 47.32
N LYS A 7 -27.12 -42.40 46.26
CA LYS A 7 -26.96 -42.11 44.83
C LYS A 7 -28.15 -41.25 44.34
N THR A 8 -28.07 -40.87 43.05
CA THR A 8 -29.12 -40.33 42.14
C THR A 8 -29.36 -38.82 42.24
N ALA A 9 -29.46 -38.02 41.16
CA ALA A 9 -29.63 -38.32 39.75
C ALA A 9 -29.14 -37.17 38.84
N LEU A 10 -28.85 -37.59 37.60
CA LEU A 10 -28.54 -36.91 36.36
C LEU A 10 -29.58 -35.85 35.92
N ILE A 11 -29.14 -34.68 35.43
CA ILE A 11 -29.80 -33.96 34.31
C ILE A 11 -28.69 -33.41 33.41
N GLY A 12 -28.70 -33.84 32.15
CA GLY A 12 -27.87 -33.29 31.08
C GLY A 12 -28.66 -32.32 30.20
N ALA A 13 -27.90 -31.45 29.51
CA ALA A 13 -28.20 -30.67 28.31
C ALA A 13 -27.20 -29.49 28.29
N LEU A 14 -26.68 -28.95 27.21
CA LEU A 14 -26.67 -29.22 25.78
C LEU A 14 -25.63 -28.23 25.22
N ALA A 15 -24.95 -28.62 24.14
CA ALA A 15 -23.91 -27.91 23.40
C ALA A 15 -24.03 -26.39 23.30
N LEU A 16 -22.88 -25.71 23.22
CA LEU A 16 -22.60 -24.64 22.24
C LEU A 16 -21.08 -24.51 22.08
N ALA A 17 -20.60 -24.99 20.94
CA ALA A 17 -19.28 -24.68 20.41
C ALA A 17 -19.27 -23.22 19.94
N SER A 18 -18.81 -22.31 20.78
CA SER A 18 -18.47 -20.94 20.36
C SER A 18 -17.01 -20.90 19.96
N HIS A 19 -16.83 -20.91 18.65
CA HIS A 19 -15.66 -20.42 17.95
C HIS A 19 -15.36 -18.99 18.41
N GLY A 20 -14.10 -18.68 18.73
CA GLY A 20 -13.66 -17.30 18.84
C GLY A 20 -12.60 -17.08 19.90
N ALA A 21 -11.33 -17.29 19.53
CA ALA A 21 -10.20 -16.57 20.11
C ALA A 21 -8.91 -16.85 19.31
N PHE A 22 -8.90 -16.50 18.02
CA PHE A 22 -7.64 -16.11 17.37
C PHE A 22 -7.87 -14.76 16.69
N ALA A 23 -8.17 -13.75 17.51
CA ALA A 23 -7.74 -12.39 17.20
C ALA A 23 -6.22 -12.37 17.39
N GLN A 24 -5.50 -12.95 16.42
CA GLN A 24 -4.06 -12.78 16.38
C GLN A 24 -3.82 -11.33 16.02
N ALA A 25 -3.39 -10.59 17.03
CA ALA A 25 -2.82 -9.26 16.98
C ALA A 25 -2.37 -8.90 15.56
N ALA A 26 -3.13 -8.02 14.91
CA ALA A 26 -2.59 -7.13 13.90
C ALA A 26 -1.62 -6.21 14.65
N ALA A 27 -0.45 -6.76 14.98
CA ALA A 27 0.68 -5.98 15.43
C ALA A 27 0.97 -4.99 14.32
N ASP A 28 1.03 -3.71 14.68
CA ASP A 28 1.80 -2.66 14.03
C ASP A 28 3.18 -3.21 13.65
N LYS A 29 3.25 -3.93 12.53
CA LYS A 29 4.51 -4.15 11.84
C LYS A 29 4.82 -2.79 11.23
N PRO A 30 6.01 -2.20 11.45
CA PRO A 30 6.45 -1.14 10.57
C PRO A 30 6.29 -1.69 9.16
N ALA A 31 5.50 -1.01 8.33
CA ALA A 31 5.15 -1.50 7.00
C ALA A 31 6.45 -1.83 6.29
N LYS A 32 6.74 -3.13 6.17
CA LYS A 32 7.99 -3.60 5.61
C LYS A 32 7.94 -3.20 4.15
N ALA A 33 8.89 -2.37 3.72
CA ALA A 33 9.01 -2.04 2.31
C ALA A 33 9.04 -3.34 1.51
N LEU A 34 8.16 -3.46 0.52
CA LEU A 34 8.07 -4.63 -0.35
C LEU A 34 9.44 -4.91 -0.96
N THR A 35 9.79 -6.19 -1.10
CA THR A 35 10.98 -6.64 -1.83
C THR A 35 10.67 -6.76 -3.32
N SER A 36 11.70 -6.76 -4.17
CA SER A 36 11.52 -6.94 -5.62
C SER A 36 10.78 -8.24 -5.98
N ALA A 37 11.05 -9.33 -5.24
CA ALA A 37 10.37 -10.61 -5.43
C ALA A 37 8.89 -10.55 -5.02
N GLU A 38 8.56 -9.84 -3.94
CA GLU A 38 7.18 -9.60 -3.51
C GLU A 38 6.43 -8.74 -4.53
N VAL A 39 7.06 -7.68 -5.06
CA VAL A 39 6.50 -6.83 -6.12
C VAL A 39 6.22 -7.64 -7.39
N ALA A 40 7.19 -8.45 -7.85
CA ALA A 40 7.01 -9.29 -9.04
C ALA A 40 5.87 -10.31 -8.85
N SER A 41 5.81 -10.94 -7.67
CA SER A 41 4.77 -11.90 -7.33
C SER A 41 3.39 -11.23 -7.28
N MET A 42 3.30 -10.03 -6.71
CA MET A 42 2.06 -9.26 -6.66
C MET A 42 1.59 -8.82 -8.04
N LEU A 43 2.48 -8.35 -8.90
CA LEU A 43 2.15 -8.01 -10.29
C LEU A 43 1.61 -9.24 -11.03
N THR A 44 2.27 -10.39 -10.86
CA THR A 44 1.79 -11.66 -11.42
C THR A 44 0.39 -12.04 -10.91
N ALA A 45 0.14 -11.88 -9.60
CA ALA A 45 -1.16 -12.14 -8.98
C ALA A 45 -2.27 -11.19 -9.49
N LYS A 46 -1.92 -9.95 -9.87
CA LYS A 46 -2.82 -8.97 -10.49
C LYS A 46 -3.07 -9.22 -11.98
N GLY A 47 -2.51 -10.28 -12.56
CA GLY A 47 -2.68 -10.65 -13.96
C GLY A 47 -1.68 -10.01 -14.91
N TYR A 48 -0.64 -9.33 -14.40
CA TYR A 48 0.47 -8.91 -15.24
C TYR A 48 1.34 -10.12 -15.59
N THR A 49 1.83 -10.16 -16.82
CA THR A 49 2.73 -11.20 -17.31
C THR A 49 4.06 -10.58 -17.73
N LYS A 50 5.10 -11.39 -17.91
CA LYS A 50 6.45 -10.91 -18.31
C LYS A 50 6.97 -9.77 -17.42
N VAL A 51 6.82 -9.89 -16.11
CA VAL A 51 7.35 -8.89 -15.17
C VAL A 51 8.87 -9.00 -15.12
N HIS A 52 9.57 -7.92 -15.43
CA HIS A 52 11.03 -7.83 -15.40
C HIS A 52 11.48 -6.41 -14.99
N ASP A 53 12.80 -6.22 -14.86
CA ASP A 53 13.41 -4.93 -14.53
C ASP A 53 12.87 -4.23 -13.26
N VAL A 54 12.45 -5.04 -12.27
CA VAL A 54 11.97 -4.55 -10.96
C VAL A 54 13.10 -3.83 -10.21
N LYS A 55 12.97 -2.51 -10.07
CA LYS A 55 13.97 -1.63 -9.45
C LYS A 55 13.29 -0.69 -8.46
N PHE A 56 13.99 -0.31 -7.40
CA PHE A 56 13.51 0.72 -6.47
C PHE A 56 14.22 2.04 -6.79
N LYS A 57 13.46 3.07 -7.17
CA LYS A 57 13.97 4.40 -7.57
C LYS A 57 13.00 5.50 -7.16
N HIS A 58 13.52 6.67 -6.77
CA HIS A 58 12.70 7.83 -6.38
C HIS A 58 11.65 7.49 -5.29
N GLY A 59 12.01 6.56 -4.40
CA GLY A 59 11.14 6.10 -3.31
C GLY A 59 9.95 5.22 -3.74
N VAL A 60 9.87 4.76 -4.99
CA VAL A 60 8.86 3.80 -5.47
C VAL A 60 9.52 2.61 -6.16
N TRP A 61 8.81 1.50 -6.25
CA TRP A 61 9.20 0.39 -7.13
C TRP A 61 8.78 0.69 -8.55
N THR A 62 9.63 0.38 -9.52
CA THR A 62 9.36 0.44 -10.96
C THR A 62 9.53 -0.95 -11.54
N ALA A 63 8.65 -1.37 -12.44
CA ALA A 63 8.77 -2.64 -13.13
C ALA A 63 8.20 -2.57 -14.54
N ASP A 64 8.81 -3.33 -15.44
CA ASP A 64 8.33 -3.47 -16.81
C ASP A 64 7.46 -4.72 -16.85
N ALA A 65 6.22 -4.56 -17.27
CA ALA A 65 5.24 -5.64 -17.24
C ALA A 65 4.35 -5.64 -18.47
N ARG A 66 3.76 -6.80 -18.78
CA ARG A 66 2.73 -6.91 -19.80
C ARG A 66 1.37 -6.97 -19.12
N SER A 67 0.52 -5.98 -19.38
CA SER A 67 -0.86 -5.94 -18.87
C SER A 67 -1.68 -7.13 -19.38
N GLY A 68 -2.80 -7.41 -18.72
CA GLY A 68 -3.75 -8.46 -19.16
C GLY A 68 -4.25 -8.25 -20.59
N ASP A 69 -4.30 -7.00 -21.06
CA ASP A 69 -4.68 -6.64 -22.43
C ASP A 69 -3.55 -6.88 -23.46
N GLY A 70 -2.41 -7.43 -23.03
CA GLY A 70 -1.28 -7.71 -23.89
C GLY A 70 -0.49 -6.47 -24.31
N LYS A 71 -0.53 -5.37 -23.54
CA LYS A 71 0.34 -4.21 -23.77
C LYS A 71 1.52 -4.26 -22.82
N ASN A 72 2.70 -3.90 -23.30
CA ASN A 72 3.84 -3.66 -22.41
C ASN A 72 3.63 -2.28 -21.77
N VAL A 73 3.75 -2.22 -20.45
CA VAL A 73 3.48 -1.04 -19.64
C VAL A 73 4.54 -0.95 -18.55
N ASP A 74 4.93 0.27 -18.25
CA ASP A 74 5.79 0.55 -17.11
C ASP A 74 4.88 0.83 -15.92
N VAL A 75 5.09 0.09 -14.84
CA VAL A 75 4.28 0.22 -13.63
C VAL A 75 5.12 0.73 -12.48
N ARG A 76 4.55 1.64 -11.71
CA ARG A 76 5.09 2.08 -10.43
C ARG A 76 4.29 1.46 -9.30
N ILE A 77 4.97 1.07 -8.25
CA ILE A 77 4.37 0.38 -7.12
C ILE A 77 4.76 1.09 -5.84
N ASP A 78 3.76 1.44 -5.05
CA ASP A 78 3.95 1.96 -3.70
C ASP A 78 4.67 0.90 -2.85
N PRO A 79 5.84 1.21 -2.26
CA PRO A 79 6.62 0.26 -1.49
C PRO A 79 5.98 -0.15 -0.17
N VAL A 80 5.01 0.61 0.33
CA VAL A 80 4.29 0.40 1.59
C VAL A 80 2.97 -0.31 1.32
N THR A 81 2.15 0.21 0.42
CA THR A 81 0.78 -0.29 0.20
C THR A 81 0.68 -1.35 -0.89
N GLY A 82 1.67 -1.45 -1.78
CA GLY A 82 1.59 -2.31 -2.97
C GLY A 82 0.57 -1.85 -4.01
N ARG A 83 0.09 -0.61 -3.90
CA ARG A 83 -0.74 0.03 -4.93
C ARG A 83 0.08 0.17 -6.22
N VAL A 84 -0.55 -0.17 -7.34
CA VAL A 84 0.10 -0.19 -8.66
C VAL A 84 -0.47 0.96 -9.49
N TYR A 85 0.42 1.77 -10.02
CA TYR A 85 0.18 2.90 -10.90
C TYR A 85 0.75 2.55 -12.27
N GLY A 86 0.00 2.81 -13.34
CA GLY A 86 0.48 2.53 -14.70
C GLY A 86 0.21 3.70 -15.63
N ASP A 87 0.72 3.62 -16.85
CA ASP A 87 0.63 4.71 -17.83
C ASP A 87 -0.81 5.08 -18.25
N HIS A 88 -1.76 4.15 -18.06
CA HIS A 88 -3.18 4.39 -18.32
C HIS A 88 -3.92 4.99 -17.12
N THR A 89 -3.25 5.18 -15.98
CA THR A 89 -3.84 5.86 -14.84
C THR A 89 -4.12 7.31 -15.21
N THR A 90 -5.38 7.73 -15.11
CA THR A 90 -5.80 9.11 -15.29
C THR A 90 -5.85 9.81 -13.94
N SER A 91 -5.43 11.07 -13.92
CA SER A 91 -5.54 11.89 -12.72
C SER A 91 -6.94 12.46 -12.53
N LYS A 92 -7.45 12.36 -11.30
CA LYS A 92 -8.66 13.06 -10.86
C LYS A 92 -8.33 14.46 -10.35
N LEU A 93 -7.07 14.69 -9.99
CA LEU A 93 -6.55 15.95 -9.48
C LEU A 93 -5.84 16.74 -10.56
N ASN A 94 -5.83 18.05 -10.44
CA ASN A 94 -4.99 18.94 -11.25
C ASN A 94 -3.80 19.46 -10.43
N GLU A 95 -2.88 20.20 -11.07
CA GLU A 95 -1.71 20.78 -10.40
C GLU A 95 -2.06 21.67 -9.19
N ALA A 96 -3.16 22.42 -9.26
CA ALA A 96 -3.57 23.28 -8.17
C ALA A 96 -4.03 22.46 -6.95
N ASP A 97 -4.76 21.37 -7.19
CA ASP A 97 -5.19 20.44 -6.13
C ASP A 97 -3.99 19.79 -5.47
N ILE A 98 -3.00 19.32 -6.25
CA ILE A 98 -1.77 18.72 -5.73
C ILE A 98 -0.95 19.73 -4.94
N ARG A 99 -0.81 20.96 -5.44
CA ARG A 99 -0.13 22.04 -4.72
C ARG A 99 -0.82 22.35 -3.39
N ALA A 100 -2.15 22.36 -3.36
CA ALA A 100 -2.93 22.58 -2.15
C ALA A 100 -2.76 21.42 -1.15
N ALA A 101 -2.79 20.17 -1.63
CA ALA A 101 -2.54 18.98 -0.81
C ALA A 101 -1.14 19.03 -0.18
N LEU A 102 -0.11 19.36 -0.95
CA LEU A 102 1.26 19.50 -0.47
C LEU A 102 1.42 20.62 0.56
N SER A 103 0.84 21.79 0.28
CA SER A 103 0.87 22.93 1.20
C SER A 103 0.20 22.59 2.53
N THR A 104 -0.92 21.86 2.50
CA THR A 104 -1.64 21.39 3.69
C THR A 104 -0.80 20.40 4.51
N ASN A 105 0.03 19.60 3.86
CA ASN A 105 0.94 18.64 4.49
C ASN A 105 2.28 19.27 4.95
N GLY A 106 2.41 20.60 4.92
CA GLY A 106 3.58 21.33 5.41
C GLY A 106 4.76 21.38 4.43
N TYR A 107 4.54 21.04 3.16
CA TYR A 107 5.53 21.25 2.10
C TYR A 107 5.45 22.69 1.58
N LEU A 108 6.59 23.36 1.52
CA LEU A 108 6.71 24.76 1.10
C LEU A 108 7.39 24.86 -0.26
N ASN A 109 7.22 25.98 -0.98
CA ASN A 109 7.85 26.21 -2.29
C ASN A 109 7.63 25.06 -3.27
N VAL A 110 6.38 24.61 -3.43
CA VAL A 110 6.02 23.55 -4.38
C VAL A 110 6.13 24.07 -5.82
N HIS A 111 6.95 23.41 -6.64
CA HIS A 111 7.18 23.71 -8.05
C HIS A 111 7.38 22.42 -8.84
N ASP A 112 7.54 22.55 -10.15
CA ASP A 112 7.80 21.43 -11.08
C ASP A 112 6.80 20.28 -10.93
N LEU A 113 5.50 20.65 -10.91
CA LEU A 113 4.43 19.68 -10.86
C LEU A 113 4.21 19.09 -12.25
N ALA A 114 4.31 17.77 -12.35
CA ALA A 114 4.05 17.05 -13.60
C ALA A 114 3.34 15.73 -13.32
N PHE A 115 2.37 15.38 -14.16
CA PHE A 115 1.73 14.07 -14.12
C PHE A 115 2.34 13.17 -15.19
N GLU A 116 3.07 12.13 -14.75
CA GLU A 116 3.72 11.18 -15.64
C GLU A 116 3.69 9.77 -15.05
N ASN A 117 3.62 8.75 -15.90
CA ASN A 117 3.56 7.31 -15.58
C ASN A 117 2.70 7.00 -14.34
N GLY A 118 1.49 7.58 -14.33
CA GLY A 118 0.46 7.33 -13.33
C GLY A 118 0.66 7.96 -11.95
N LEU A 119 1.65 8.83 -11.75
CA LEU A 119 1.87 9.56 -10.50
C LEU A 119 2.11 11.05 -10.76
N TRP A 120 1.71 11.88 -9.80
CA TRP A 120 2.17 13.27 -9.77
C TRP A 120 3.57 13.34 -9.21
N LYS A 121 4.44 14.10 -9.87
CA LYS A 121 5.76 14.46 -9.39
C LYS A 121 5.74 15.93 -9.01
N ALA A 122 6.42 16.28 -7.93
CA ALA A 122 6.56 17.65 -7.49
C ALA A 122 7.89 17.84 -6.76
N GLU A 123 8.52 19.00 -6.94
CA GLU A 123 9.62 19.44 -6.09
C GLU A 123 9.09 20.39 -5.02
N ALA A 124 9.50 20.18 -3.77
CA ALA A 124 9.11 21.05 -2.67
C ALA A 124 10.23 21.19 -1.64
N LYS A 125 9.98 21.98 -0.59
CA LYS A 125 10.84 22.07 0.58
C LYS A 125 10.14 21.56 1.82
N ARG A 126 10.85 20.74 2.59
CA ARG A 126 10.42 20.25 3.91
C ARG A 126 11.52 20.55 4.92
N GLY A 127 11.19 21.28 5.98
CA GLY A 127 12.19 21.66 7.00
C GLY A 127 13.39 22.44 6.45
N GLY A 128 13.22 23.16 5.33
CA GLY A 128 14.29 23.90 4.65
C GLY A 128 15.08 23.10 3.59
N GLN A 129 14.92 21.78 3.53
CA GLN A 129 15.59 20.92 2.54
C GLN A 129 14.70 20.71 1.31
N LYS A 130 15.30 20.64 0.12
CA LYS A 130 14.60 20.27 -1.11
C LYS A 130 14.28 18.77 -1.09
N VAL A 131 13.08 18.43 -1.51
CA VAL A 131 12.60 17.05 -1.59
C VAL A 131 11.80 16.87 -2.87
N ASP A 132 11.96 15.70 -3.48
CA ASP A 132 11.20 15.24 -4.62
C ASP A 132 10.08 14.35 -4.11
N LEU A 133 8.86 14.63 -4.55
CA LEU A 133 7.65 14.00 -4.06
C LEU A 133 6.95 13.28 -5.21
N GLN A 134 6.50 12.05 -4.94
CA GLN A 134 5.51 11.39 -5.79
C GLN A 134 4.18 11.29 -5.05
N LEU A 135 3.09 11.63 -5.73
CA LEU A 135 1.75 11.65 -5.16
C LEU A 135 0.76 10.84 -5.98
N ASP A 136 -0.21 10.30 -5.26
CA ASP A 136 -1.31 9.55 -5.83
C ASP A 136 -2.24 10.49 -6.62
N PRO A 137 -2.61 10.12 -7.85
CA PRO A 137 -3.45 10.94 -8.72
C PRO A 137 -4.93 10.96 -8.39
N GLU A 138 -5.40 10.13 -7.45
CA GLU A 138 -6.80 10.12 -7.02
C GLU A 138 -7.08 11.04 -5.83
N ASP A 139 -6.17 11.13 -4.87
CA ASP A 139 -6.39 11.84 -3.59
C ASP A 139 -5.24 12.78 -3.16
N GLY A 140 -4.11 12.76 -3.88
CA GLY A 140 -2.98 13.66 -3.63
C GLY A 140 -2.16 13.29 -2.40
N HIS A 141 -2.30 12.07 -1.86
CA HIS A 141 -1.42 11.62 -0.79
C HIS A 141 0.01 11.38 -1.31
N VAL A 142 1.00 11.61 -0.45
CA VAL A 142 2.40 11.40 -0.78
C VAL A 142 2.73 9.91 -0.73
N VAL A 143 3.04 9.33 -1.89
CA VAL A 143 3.45 7.93 -2.08
C VAL A 143 4.94 7.77 -1.79
N SER A 144 5.76 8.75 -2.18
CA SER A 144 7.19 8.76 -1.88
C SER A 144 7.76 10.15 -1.64
N VAL A 145 8.82 10.18 -0.83
CA VAL A 145 9.65 11.36 -0.58
C VAL A 145 11.10 10.95 -0.77
N ASP A 146 11.81 11.67 -1.63
CA ASP A 146 13.24 11.51 -1.84
C ASP A 146 13.97 12.83 -1.58
N ASN A 147 15.17 12.77 -1.02
CA ASN A 147 15.96 13.97 -0.80
C ASN A 147 16.86 14.19 -2.02
N ASN A 148 16.76 15.37 -2.62
CA ASN A 148 17.61 15.79 -3.74
C ASN A 148 19.01 16.20 -3.24
#